data_AF-A0AAX3FMS6-F1
#
_entry.id   AF-A0AAX3FMS6-F1
#
_cell.length_a   1.000
_cell.length_b   1.000
_cell.length_c   1.000
_cell.angle_alpha   90.00
_cell.angle_beta   90.00
_cell.angle_gamma   90.00
#
_symmetry.space_group_name_H-M   'P 1'
#
loop_
_entity.id
_entity.type
_entity.pdbx_description
1 polymer ?
#
loop_
_entity_poly.entity_id
_entity_poly.type
_entity_poly.pdbx_seq_one_letter_code
_entity_poly.pdbx_strand_id
1 'polypeptide(L)'
;MSNTPPIATPEINKAKNAPPHEIKINCAQLWSLAQAQAIRRLSTQRKEYYPFGSKKWMLVSDFSTRAARIAGVYASFYLEKEDGGQVAFKGRFYWMGLAAFASKQVMCGLNFTRIVDAAPKKPVLIPAKILNHIGKNGLGKGNFWLFQDIFCWHWFYSKFPDSFFSCKSARNSDTFEKPIADAVKKLPWSEESLPAINNLKVTPEVSSAFELIKETEALTGEERAKKQYKSLLAIANHEQLNILQKLIYNDWSFQKTLDAQKLAEGAPLVPLRSAAFSTLCDLDDPDLREQMHDGKLYHAQQRMDFIVKIADKYHNLMRKKKSYMEGEIASIASWKNIE
;
A
#
# COMPACT_ATOMS: atom_id res chain seq x y z
N MET A 1 -20.51 -16.55 15.35
CA MET A 1 -19.30 -16.30 16.15
C MET A 1 -18.36 -17.45 15.90
N SER A 2 -17.15 -17.19 15.38
CA SER A 2 -16.16 -18.24 15.07
C SER A 2 -15.55 -18.75 16.38
N ASN A 3 -15.69 -20.05 16.66
CA ASN A 3 -15.11 -20.74 17.82
C ASN A 3 -13.59 -20.96 17.66
N THR A 4 -12.84 -19.88 17.49
CA THR A 4 -11.38 -19.96 17.44
C THR A 4 -10.82 -19.75 18.86
N PRO A 5 -9.97 -20.64 19.37
CA PRO A 5 -9.38 -20.48 20.71
C PRO A 5 -8.59 -19.16 20.80
N PRO A 6 -8.51 -18.56 22.00
CA PRO A 6 -7.76 -17.32 22.18
C PRO A 6 -6.26 -17.53 21.90
N ILE A 7 -5.63 -16.53 21.30
CA ILE A 7 -4.19 -16.47 21.02
C ILE A 7 -3.40 -16.33 22.32
N ALA A 8 -3.92 -15.55 23.26
CA ALA A 8 -3.35 -15.40 24.59
C ALA A 8 -4.46 -15.12 25.59
N THR A 9 -4.24 -15.52 26.84
CA THR A 9 -5.15 -15.26 27.95
C THR A 9 -4.34 -14.68 29.12
N PRO A 10 -4.00 -13.37 29.12
CA PRO A 10 -3.33 -12.77 30.26
C PRO A 10 -4.30 -12.70 31.44
N GLU A 11 -3.81 -13.07 32.62
CA GLU A 11 -4.50 -12.89 33.89
C GLU A 11 -4.05 -11.58 34.54
N ILE A 12 -5.01 -10.72 34.90
CA ILE A 12 -4.74 -9.46 35.59
C ILE A 12 -5.21 -9.57 37.04
N ASN A 13 -4.25 -9.48 37.96
CA ASN A 13 -4.51 -9.46 39.39
C ASN A 13 -4.65 -8.02 39.89
N LYS A 14 -5.86 -7.64 40.32
CA LYS A 14 -6.11 -6.37 41.02
C LYS A 14 -5.92 -6.56 42.53
N ALA A 15 -4.65 -6.61 42.98
CA ALA A 15 -4.24 -6.81 44.37
C ALA A 15 -4.44 -8.24 44.93
N LYS A 16 -3.83 -8.49 46.10
CA LYS A 16 -3.55 -9.81 46.71
C LYS A 16 -4.78 -10.73 46.90
N ASN A 17 -6.00 -10.18 46.86
CA ASN A 17 -7.24 -10.90 47.17
C ASN A 17 -8.37 -10.72 46.13
N ALA A 18 -8.11 -10.13 44.95
CA ALA A 18 -9.11 -10.07 43.89
C ALA A 18 -9.00 -11.31 42.97
N PRO A 19 -10.12 -11.89 42.52
CA PRO A 19 -10.07 -12.96 41.52
C PRO A 19 -9.39 -12.46 40.24
N PRO A 20 -8.52 -13.27 39.61
CA PRO A 20 -7.87 -12.90 38.37
C PRO A 20 -8.92 -12.61 37.29
N HIS A 21 -8.71 -11.54 36.54
CA HIS A 21 -9.50 -11.26 35.35
C HIS A 21 -8.72 -11.71 34.12
N GLU A 22 -9.24 -12.69 33.40
CA GLU A 22 -8.70 -13.16 32.14
C GLU A 22 -9.11 -12.24 30.98
N ILE A 23 -8.15 -11.79 30.19
CA ILE A 23 -8.42 -11.13 28.91
C ILE A 23 -8.14 -12.11 27.78
N LYS A 24 -9.12 -12.43 26.95
CA LYS A 24 -8.90 -13.31 25.79
C LYS A 24 -8.50 -12.48 24.58
N ILE A 25 -7.25 -12.60 24.15
CA ILE A 25 -6.74 -11.99 22.92
C ILE A 25 -7.08 -12.91 21.74
N ASN A 26 -7.81 -12.42 20.74
CA ASN A 26 -8.19 -13.20 19.56
C ASN A 26 -7.66 -12.58 18.26
N CYS A 27 -7.81 -13.30 17.14
CA CYS A 27 -7.34 -12.83 15.84
C CYS A 27 -7.97 -11.51 15.40
N ALA A 28 -9.25 -11.29 15.68
CA ALA A 28 -9.96 -10.06 15.29
C ALA A 28 -9.38 -8.82 15.99
N GLN A 29 -8.95 -8.97 17.25
CA GLN A 29 -8.27 -7.91 18.00
C GLN A 29 -6.88 -7.60 17.42
N LEU A 30 -6.10 -8.61 17.05
CA LEU A 30 -4.81 -8.39 16.39
C LEU A 30 -4.97 -7.73 15.01
N TRP A 31 -6.00 -8.11 14.24
CA TRP A 31 -6.31 -7.44 12.97
C TRP A 31 -6.79 -5.99 13.16
N SER A 32 -7.56 -5.73 14.23
CA SER A 32 -7.96 -4.37 14.60
C SER A 32 -6.73 -3.52 14.95
N LEU A 33 -5.75 -4.09 15.64
CA LEU A 33 -4.48 -3.43 15.93
C LEU A 33 -3.71 -3.13 14.63
N ALA A 34 -3.57 -4.11 13.73
CA ALA A 34 -2.91 -3.89 12.43
C ALA A 34 -3.57 -2.75 11.64
N GLN A 35 -4.91 -2.71 11.63
CA GLN A 35 -5.68 -1.65 10.97
C GLN A 35 -5.46 -0.28 11.61
N ALA A 36 -5.42 -0.21 12.95
CA ALA A 36 -5.10 1.02 13.67
C ALA A 36 -3.69 1.53 13.30
N GLN A 37 -2.72 0.63 13.15
CA GLN A 37 -1.38 0.97 12.73
C GLN A 37 -1.34 1.51 11.29
N ALA A 38 -2.13 0.94 10.37
CA ALA A 38 -2.25 1.44 9.00
C ALA A 38 -2.77 2.89 8.97
N ILE A 39 -3.88 3.15 9.67
CA ILE A 39 -4.47 4.50 9.78
C ILE A 39 -3.46 5.49 10.38
N ARG A 40 -2.73 5.07 11.43
CA ARG A 40 -1.72 5.89 12.08
C ARG A 40 -0.58 6.28 11.14
N ARG A 41 -0.11 5.41 10.25
CA ARG A 41 0.97 5.73 9.27
C ARG A 41 0.59 6.90 8.36
N LEU A 42 -0.70 7.03 8.05
CA LEU A 42 -1.20 8.09 7.17
C LEU A 42 -1.77 9.28 7.93
N SER A 43 -1.50 9.38 9.24
CA SER A 43 -1.98 10.45 10.10
C SER A 43 -0.83 11.29 10.65
N THR A 44 -1.05 12.57 10.89
CA THR A 44 -0.14 13.46 11.64
C THR A 44 -0.78 13.95 12.93
N GLN A 45 0.04 14.40 13.88
CA GLN A 45 -0.44 15.06 15.09
C GLN A 45 -0.81 16.51 14.78
N ARG A 46 -2.07 16.86 15.00
CA ARG A 46 -2.46 18.28 15.02
C ARG A 46 -2.12 18.85 16.39
N LYS A 47 -1.25 19.87 16.43
CA LYS A 47 -1.15 20.76 17.59
C LYS A 47 -2.43 21.58 17.62
N GLU A 48 -3.33 21.33 18.58
CA GLU A 48 -4.39 22.28 18.86
C GLU A 48 -3.77 23.55 19.48
N TYR A 49 -4.26 24.72 19.11
CA TYR A 49 -3.89 26.01 19.71
C TYR A 49 -4.49 26.16 21.14
N TYR A 50 -4.47 25.10 21.94
CA TYR A 50 -4.96 25.12 23.32
C TYR A 50 -3.87 24.63 24.27
N PRO A 51 -3.54 25.39 25.34
CA PRO A 51 -2.49 25.04 26.28
C PRO A 51 -2.75 23.73 27.06
N PHE A 52 -3.98 23.21 27.03
CA PHE A 52 -4.41 21.98 27.72
C PHE A 52 -5.10 20.96 26.80
N GLY A 53 -5.03 21.13 25.48
CA GLY A 53 -5.67 20.22 24.51
C GLY A 53 -4.92 18.89 24.37
N SER A 54 -5.65 17.77 24.28
CA SER A 54 -5.04 16.49 23.98
C SER A 54 -4.55 16.45 22.53
N LYS A 55 -3.37 15.86 22.29
CA LYS A 55 -2.84 15.68 20.93
C LYS A 55 -3.80 14.80 20.12
N LYS A 56 -4.35 15.34 19.03
CA LYS A 56 -5.22 14.58 18.12
C LYS A 56 -4.46 14.13 16.88
N TRP A 57 -4.72 12.89 16.47
CA TRP A 57 -4.23 12.37 15.19
C TRP A 57 -5.24 12.71 14.09
N MET A 58 -4.75 13.27 13.00
CA MET A 58 -5.54 13.65 11.84
C MET A 58 -4.98 12.94 10.61
N LEU A 59 -5.87 12.30 9.84
CA LEU A 59 -5.50 11.74 8.55
C LEU A 59 -4.94 12.86 7.65
N VAL A 60 -3.77 12.64 7.05
CA VAL A 60 -3.17 13.59 6.11
C VAL A 60 -4.15 13.83 4.97
N SER A 61 -4.59 15.08 4.80
CA SER A 61 -5.63 15.44 3.83
C SER A 61 -5.11 15.42 2.40
N ASP A 62 -3.83 15.75 2.22
CA ASP A 62 -3.22 15.80 0.91
C ASP A 62 -2.86 14.40 0.37
N PHE A 63 -3.32 14.11 -0.84
CA PHE A 63 -3.19 12.78 -1.44
C PHE A 63 -1.75 12.47 -1.85
N SER A 64 -1.00 13.48 -2.31
CA SER A 64 0.39 13.31 -2.74
C SER A 64 1.29 13.06 -1.53
N THR A 65 1.12 13.83 -0.45
CA THR A 65 1.80 13.59 0.84
C THR A 65 1.47 12.19 1.36
N ARG A 66 0.20 11.75 1.28
CA ARG A 66 -0.14 10.36 1.63
C ARG A 66 0.57 9.34 0.74
N ALA A 67 0.62 9.54 -0.57
CA ALA A 67 1.32 8.64 -1.48
C ALA A 67 2.83 8.56 -1.20
N ALA A 68 3.47 9.70 -0.90
CA ALA A 68 4.86 9.74 -0.45
C ALA A 68 5.08 8.93 0.84
N ARG A 69 4.20 9.09 1.83
CA ARG A 69 4.25 8.31 3.07
C ARG A 69 4.10 6.81 2.82
N ILE A 70 3.14 6.43 1.97
CA ILE A 70 2.89 5.03 1.58
C ILE A 70 4.14 4.43 0.94
N ALA A 71 4.74 5.13 -0.04
CA ALA A 71 6.00 4.73 -0.66
C ALA A 71 7.10 4.51 0.39
N GLY A 72 7.25 5.45 1.34
CA GLY A 72 8.24 5.35 2.41
C GLY A 72 7.99 4.20 3.40
N VAL A 73 6.73 3.87 3.68
CA VAL A 73 6.37 2.71 4.52
C VAL A 73 6.67 1.40 3.79
N TYR A 74 6.32 1.28 2.50
CA TYR A 74 6.67 0.12 1.69
C TYR A 74 8.19 -0.08 1.60
N ALA A 75 8.93 0.98 1.32
CA ALA A 75 10.38 0.95 1.36
C ALA A 75 10.93 0.52 2.73
N SER A 76 10.32 0.99 3.82
CA SER A 76 10.69 0.59 5.18
C SER A 76 10.41 -0.90 5.45
N PHE A 77 9.33 -1.48 4.93
CA PHE A 77 9.10 -2.92 5.03
C PHE A 77 10.17 -3.72 4.27
N TYR A 78 10.50 -3.33 3.04
CA TYR A 78 11.57 -4.00 2.28
C TYR A 78 12.90 -4.01 3.07
N LEU A 79 13.22 -2.88 3.70
CA LEU A 79 14.43 -2.69 4.50
C LEU A 79 14.34 -3.25 5.93
N GLU A 80 13.21 -3.84 6.34
CA GLU A 80 12.96 -4.35 7.69
C GLU A 80 13.08 -3.27 8.79
N LYS A 81 12.70 -2.02 8.46
CA LYS A 81 12.71 -0.84 9.34
C LYS A 81 11.34 -0.49 9.91
N GLU A 82 10.29 -1.22 9.55
CA GLU A 82 9.00 -1.11 10.21
C GLU A 82 8.98 -1.92 11.52
N ASP A 83 8.00 -1.62 12.37
CA ASP A 83 7.83 -2.33 13.64
C ASP A 83 7.62 -3.85 13.40
N GLY A 84 8.40 -4.68 14.11
CA GLY A 84 8.45 -6.13 13.87
C GLY A 84 9.44 -6.57 12.78
N GLY A 85 10.12 -5.62 12.13
CA GLY A 85 11.13 -5.93 11.13
C GLY A 85 12.37 -6.62 11.72
N GLN A 86 12.98 -7.51 10.95
CA GLN A 86 14.22 -8.18 11.31
C GLN A 86 15.23 -8.04 10.15
N VAL A 87 16.33 -7.31 10.38
CA VAL A 87 17.32 -6.97 9.33
C VAL A 87 17.87 -8.20 8.60
N ALA A 88 17.99 -9.33 9.29
CA ALA A 88 18.39 -10.61 8.69
C ALA A 88 17.49 -11.06 7.53
N PHE A 89 16.23 -10.65 7.53
CA PHE A 89 15.26 -10.98 6.49
C PHE A 89 15.08 -9.91 5.42
N LYS A 90 15.96 -8.87 5.36
CA LYS A 90 15.87 -7.77 4.38
C LYS A 90 15.50 -8.27 2.98
N GLY A 91 14.40 -7.75 2.46
CA GLY A 91 13.84 -8.12 1.16
C GLY A 91 12.91 -9.34 1.16
N ARG A 92 12.54 -9.95 2.30
CA ARG A 92 11.49 -10.99 2.33
C ARG A 92 10.16 -10.43 1.78
N PHE A 93 9.86 -9.17 2.08
CA PHE A 93 8.75 -8.42 1.50
C PHE A 93 9.16 -7.81 0.16
N TYR A 94 9.46 -8.66 -0.82
CA TYR A 94 10.08 -8.24 -2.07
C TYR A 94 9.19 -7.30 -2.90
N TRP A 95 7.86 -7.55 -2.91
CA TRP A 95 6.87 -6.66 -3.51
C TRP A 95 6.92 -5.24 -2.93
N MET A 96 7.16 -5.10 -1.62
CA MET A 96 7.20 -3.78 -0.97
C MET A 96 8.31 -2.87 -1.53
N GLY A 97 9.44 -3.45 -1.94
CA GLY A 97 10.51 -2.69 -2.59
C GLY A 97 10.09 -2.16 -3.95
N LEU A 98 9.42 -2.98 -4.77
CA LEU A 98 8.85 -2.55 -6.05
C LEU A 98 7.71 -1.53 -5.84
N ALA A 99 6.81 -1.78 -4.89
CA ALA A 99 5.66 -0.95 -4.59
C ALA A 99 6.06 0.44 -4.07
N ALA A 100 7.24 0.57 -3.45
CA ALA A 100 7.79 1.88 -3.08
C ALA A 100 7.98 2.77 -4.32
N PHE A 101 8.56 2.23 -5.40
CA PHE A 101 8.69 2.96 -6.67
C PHE A 101 7.33 3.23 -7.33
N ALA A 102 6.43 2.24 -7.32
CA ALA A 102 5.09 2.41 -7.89
C ALA A 102 4.27 3.49 -7.16
N SER A 103 4.27 3.49 -5.82
CA SER A 103 3.55 4.50 -5.03
C SER A 103 4.20 5.89 -5.16
N LYS A 104 5.52 5.96 -5.36
CA LYS A 104 6.21 7.20 -5.75
C LYS A 104 5.69 7.73 -7.09
N GLN A 105 5.44 6.88 -8.09
CA GLN A 105 4.82 7.34 -9.35
C GLN A 105 3.40 7.88 -9.12
N VAL A 106 2.64 7.31 -8.17
CA VAL A 106 1.32 7.87 -7.78
C VAL A 106 1.48 9.27 -7.17
N MET A 107 2.45 9.47 -6.27
CA MET A 107 2.78 10.80 -5.72
C MET A 107 3.10 11.79 -6.85
N CYS A 108 3.95 11.40 -7.80
CA CYS A 108 4.31 12.23 -8.95
C CYS A 108 3.08 12.61 -9.80
N GLY A 109 2.21 11.64 -10.10
CA GLY A 109 0.95 11.90 -10.80
C GLY A 109 0.03 12.85 -10.02
N LEU A 110 -0.07 12.69 -8.70
CA LEU A 110 -0.88 13.58 -7.86
C LEU A 110 -0.29 14.99 -7.75
N ASN A 111 1.03 15.15 -7.70
CA ASN A 111 1.68 16.46 -7.75
C ASN A 111 1.39 17.18 -9.08
N PHE A 112 1.40 16.46 -10.20
CA PHE A 112 1.01 17.02 -11.49
C PHE A 112 -0.42 17.55 -11.47
N THR A 113 -1.36 16.80 -10.87
CA THR A 113 -2.77 17.25 -10.78
C THR A 113 -2.91 18.60 -10.06
N ARG A 114 -2.04 18.90 -9.09
CA ARG A 114 -2.04 20.21 -8.40
C ARG A 114 -1.65 21.36 -9.32
N ILE A 115 -0.68 21.14 -10.21
CA ILE A 115 -0.24 22.15 -11.18
C ILE A 115 -1.41 22.50 -12.11
N VAL A 116 -2.12 21.49 -12.60
CA VAL A 116 -3.31 21.68 -13.46
C VAL A 116 -4.45 22.37 -12.70
N ASP A 117 -4.68 22.02 -11.42
CA ASP A 117 -5.70 22.65 -10.58
C ASP A 117 -5.43 24.15 -10.37
N ALA A 118 -4.15 24.52 -10.17
CA ALA A 118 -3.69 25.90 -9.94
C ALA A 118 -3.76 26.81 -11.18
N ALA A 119 -3.89 26.25 -12.39
CA ALA A 119 -4.02 27.03 -13.62
C ALA A 119 -5.29 27.92 -13.60
N PRO A 120 -5.32 29.08 -14.30
CA PRO A 120 -6.49 29.96 -14.32
C PRO A 120 -7.78 29.24 -14.72
N LYS A 121 -8.92 29.59 -14.11
CA LYS A 121 -10.25 29.05 -14.46
C LYS A 121 -10.73 29.65 -15.79
N LYS A 122 -10.11 29.25 -16.91
CA LYS A 122 -10.57 29.59 -18.26
C LYS A 122 -11.60 28.56 -18.73
N PRO A 123 -12.69 28.95 -19.42
CA PRO A 123 -13.71 28.03 -19.91
C PRO A 123 -13.15 26.87 -20.74
N VAL A 124 -12.13 27.15 -21.56
CA VAL A 124 -11.44 26.17 -22.41
C VAL A 124 -10.72 25.07 -21.60
N LEU A 125 -10.39 25.32 -20.33
CA LEU A 125 -9.69 24.37 -19.46
C LEU A 125 -10.63 23.59 -18.54
N ILE A 126 -11.94 23.87 -18.54
CA ILE A 126 -12.92 23.19 -17.67
C ILE A 126 -12.95 21.67 -17.90
N PRO A 127 -13.01 21.15 -19.15
CA PRO A 127 -13.01 19.70 -19.38
C PRO A 127 -11.74 19.00 -18.86
N ALA A 128 -10.58 19.64 -19.04
CA ALA A 128 -9.31 19.13 -18.55
C ALA A 128 -9.27 19.07 -17.01
N LYS A 129 -9.82 20.08 -16.32
CA LYS A 129 -9.93 20.10 -14.85
C LYS A 129 -10.86 19.02 -14.31
N ILE A 130 -11.95 18.70 -15.00
CA ILE A 130 -12.87 17.62 -14.62
C ILE A 130 -12.15 16.26 -14.68
N LEU A 131 -11.50 15.96 -15.81
CA LEU A 131 -10.73 14.72 -15.96
C LEU A 131 -9.57 14.62 -14.96
N ASN A 132 -8.91 15.76 -14.67
CA ASN A 132 -7.88 15.85 -13.65
C ASN A 132 -8.40 15.50 -12.26
N HIS A 133 -9.58 16.00 -11.88
CA HIS A 133 -10.19 15.71 -10.58
C HIS A 133 -10.58 14.23 -10.45
N ILE A 134 -11.15 13.64 -11.51
CA ILE A 134 -11.45 12.20 -11.57
C ILE A 134 -10.17 11.38 -11.41
N GLY A 135 -9.12 11.72 -12.16
CA GLY A 135 -7.82 11.07 -12.06
C GLY A 135 -7.22 11.16 -10.66
N LYS A 136 -7.22 12.35 -10.06
CA LYS A 136 -6.72 12.62 -8.71
C LYS A 136 -7.46 11.81 -7.65
N ASN A 137 -8.80 11.77 -7.69
CA ASN A 137 -9.59 11.00 -6.74
C ASN A 137 -9.42 9.49 -6.96
N GLY A 138 -9.34 9.02 -8.20
CA GLY A 138 -9.05 7.61 -8.52
C GLY A 138 -7.69 7.18 -7.96
N LEU A 139 -6.63 7.92 -8.29
CA LEU A 139 -5.28 7.66 -7.78
C LEU A 139 -5.23 7.72 -6.24
N GLY A 140 -5.87 8.73 -5.64
CA GLY A 140 -5.95 8.90 -4.19
C GLY A 140 -6.68 7.74 -3.50
N LYS A 141 -7.83 7.32 -4.02
CA LYS A 141 -8.64 6.21 -3.49
C LYS A 141 -7.93 4.87 -3.62
N GLY A 142 -7.43 4.56 -4.82
CA GLY A 142 -6.75 3.30 -5.11
C GLY A 142 -5.52 3.10 -4.23
N ASN A 143 -4.61 4.08 -4.18
CA ASN A 143 -3.40 4.00 -3.37
C ASN A 143 -3.71 3.95 -1.87
N PHE A 144 -4.72 4.69 -1.40
CA PHE A 144 -5.13 4.69 0.01
C PHE A 144 -5.69 3.34 0.47
N TRP A 145 -6.68 2.79 -0.24
CA TRP A 145 -7.32 1.53 0.17
C TRP A 145 -6.45 0.31 -0.09
N LEU A 146 -5.62 0.33 -1.14
CA LEU A 146 -4.56 -0.67 -1.30
C LEU A 146 -3.63 -0.69 -0.09
N PHE A 147 -3.23 0.47 0.42
CA PHE A 147 -2.41 0.54 1.61
C PHE A 147 -3.13 0.00 2.86
N GLN A 148 -4.42 0.36 3.06
CA GLN A 148 -5.20 -0.19 4.19
C GLN A 148 -5.27 -1.72 4.14
N ASP A 149 -5.31 -2.32 2.95
CA ASP A 149 -5.24 -3.76 2.78
C ASP A 149 -3.82 -4.32 3.01
N ILE A 150 -2.88 -3.97 2.14
CA ILE A 150 -1.55 -4.61 2.05
C ILE A 150 -0.69 -4.36 3.28
N PHE A 151 -0.74 -3.16 3.87
CA PHE A 151 0.04 -2.84 5.06
C PHE A 151 -0.24 -3.84 6.18
N CYS A 152 -1.52 -4.14 6.44
CA CYS A 152 -1.90 -4.95 7.60
C CYS A 152 -1.41 -6.38 7.47
N TRP A 153 -1.44 -6.97 6.26
CA TRP A 153 -0.91 -8.31 6.03
C TRP A 153 0.57 -8.40 6.42
N HIS A 154 1.36 -7.44 5.94
CA HIS A 154 2.82 -7.42 6.15
C HIS A 154 3.18 -7.05 7.59
N TRP A 155 2.47 -6.07 8.17
CA TRP A 155 2.67 -5.67 9.56
C TRP A 155 2.32 -6.80 10.54
N PHE A 156 1.18 -7.46 10.34
CA PHE A 156 0.78 -8.57 11.20
C PHE A 156 1.80 -9.71 11.11
N TYR A 157 2.19 -10.13 9.91
CA TYR A 157 3.19 -11.18 9.75
C TYR A 157 4.54 -10.81 10.39
N SER A 158 4.97 -9.56 10.27
CA SER A 158 6.21 -9.09 10.90
C SER A 158 6.16 -9.16 12.43
N LYS A 159 5.01 -8.84 13.04
CA LYS A 159 4.86 -8.76 14.50
C LYS A 159 4.47 -10.08 15.15
N PHE A 160 3.66 -10.87 14.47
CA PHE A 160 3.04 -12.09 15.00
C PHE A 160 3.13 -13.23 13.97
N PRO A 161 4.34 -13.62 13.52
CA PRO A 161 4.52 -14.62 12.46
C PRO A 161 3.88 -15.97 12.82
N ASP A 162 3.96 -16.38 14.09
CA ASP A 162 3.40 -17.65 14.58
C ASP A 162 1.87 -17.68 14.53
N SER A 163 1.22 -16.53 14.78
CA SER A 163 -0.24 -16.41 14.74
C SER A 163 -0.78 -16.05 13.36
N PHE A 164 0.06 -15.56 12.44
CA PHE A 164 -0.39 -15.06 11.15
C PHE A 164 -1.18 -16.11 10.35
N PHE A 165 -0.65 -17.33 10.24
CA PHE A 165 -1.27 -18.37 9.41
C PHE A 165 -2.58 -18.91 9.99
N SER A 166 -2.69 -18.98 11.31
CA SER A 166 -3.94 -19.36 11.98
C SER A 166 -4.96 -18.21 11.98
N CYS A 167 -4.50 -16.95 11.90
CA CYS A 167 -5.37 -15.78 11.95
C CYS A 167 -5.73 -15.17 10.59
N LYS A 168 -5.04 -15.46 9.48
CA LYS A 168 -5.26 -14.80 8.18
C LYS A 168 -6.72 -14.84 7.72
N SER A 169 -7.40 -15.97 7.92
CA SER A 169 -8.81 -16.16 7.55
C SER A 169 -9.79 -15.37 8.43
N ALA A 170 -9.37 -14.92 9.60
CA ALA A 170 -10.20 -14.14 10.52
C ALA A 170 -10.19 -12.63 10.21
N ARG A 171 -9.34 -12.15 9.28
CA ARG A 171 -9.34 -10.72 8.93
C ARG A 171 -10.64 -10.37 8.22
N ASN A 172 -11.41 -9.46 8.81
CA ASN A 172 -12.62 -8.90 8.22
C ASN A 172 -12.94 -7.56 8.91
N SER A 173 -13.12 -6.49 8.15
CA SER A 173 -13.45 -5.16 8.70
C SER A 173 -14.75 -5.12 9.50
N ASP A 174 -15.70 -6.02 9.22
CA ASP A 174 -16.97 -6.12 9.96
C ASP A 174 -16.79 -6.68 11.37
N THR A 175 -15.67 -7.35 11.63
CA THR A 175 -15.37 -8.01 12.90
C THR A 175 -14.34 -7.25 13.75
N PHE A 176 -13.91 -6.07 13.27
CA PHE A 176 -12.98 -5.25 14.05
C PHE A 176 -13.62 -4.79 15.36
N GLU A 177 -12.76 -4.59 16.35
CA GLU A 177 -13.14 -3.97 17.62
C GLU A 177 -13.81 -2.62 17.35
N LYS A 178 -14.91 -2.36 18.07
CA LYS A 178 -15.84 -1.27 17.76
C LYS A 178 -15.16 0.09 17.51
N PRO A 179 -14.20 0.56 18.32
CA PRO A 179 -13.52 1.83 18.05
C PRO A 179 -12.80 1.87 16.70
N ILE A 180 -12.20 0.75 16.28
CA ILE A 180 -11.48 0.65 15.01
C ILE A 180 -12.47 0.47 13.86
N ALA A 181 -13.51 -0.35 14.02
CA ALA A 181 -14.59 -0.48 13.03
C ALA A 181 -15.23 0.88 12.72
N ASP A 182 -15.56 1.66 13.76
CA ASP A 182 -16.16 2.99 13.62
C ASP A 182 -15.18 3.98 12.95
N ALA A 183 -13.88 3.87 13.20
CA ALA A 183 -12.86 4.68 12.53
C ALA A 183 -12.72 4.33 11.04
N VAL A 184 -12.68 3.03 10.72
CA VAL A 184 -12.57 2.53 9.33
C VAL A 184 -13.76 2.96 8.48
N LYS A 185 -14.98 2.92 9.03
CA LYS A 185 -16.21 3.40 8.38
C LYS A 185 -16.27 4.91 8.14
N LYS A 186 -15.37 5.68 8.76
CA LYS A 186 -15.25 7.14 8.57
C LYS A 186 -14.07 7.51 7.66
N LEU A 187 -13.30 6.54 7.18
CA LEU A 187 -12.22 6.81 6.24
C LEU A 187 -12.82 7.24 4.88
N PRO A 188 -12.10 8.07 4.12
CA PRO A 188 -12.55 8.48 2.78
C PRO A 188 -12.85 7.26 1.89
N TRP A 189 -13.99 7.31 1.19
CA TRP A 189 -14.44 6.27 0.26
C TRP A 189 -14.75 4.90 0.90
N SER A 190 -14.93 4.82 2.22
CA SER A 190 -15.11 3.53 2.90
C SER A 190 -16.38 2.78 2.48
N GLU A 191 -17.47 3.51 2.25
CA GLU A 191 -18.77 2.94 1.91
C GLU A 191 -18.72 2.19 0.58
N GLU A 192 -18.08 2.75 -0.44
CA GLU A 192 -17.90 2.07 -1.72
C GLU A 192 -16.71 1.10 -1.74
N SER A 193 -15.64 1.38 -0.98
CA SER A 193 -14.38 0.63 -1.11
C SER A 193 -14.39 -0.68 -0.34
N LEU A 194 -14.93 -0.70 0.89
CA LEU A 194 -14.91 -1.91 1.74
C LEU A 194 -15.66 -3.08 1.09
N PRO A 195 -16.92 -2.92 0.63
CA PRO A 195 -17.62 -4.02 -0.04
C PRO A 195 -16.91 -4.45 -1.34
N ALA A 196 -16.39 -3.50 -2.11
CA ALA A 196 -15.69 -3.78 -3.36
C ALA A 196 -14.45 -4.67 -3.16
N ILE A 197 -13.71 -4.50 -2.07
CA ILE A 197 -12.52 -5.30 -1.73
C ILE A 197 -12.82 -6.40 -0.69
N ASN A 198 -14.08 -6.85 -0.63
CA ASN A 198 -14.52 -7.97 0.22
C ASN A 198 -14.15 -7.77 1.70
N ASN A 199 -14.33 -6.56 2.22
CA ASN A 199 -14.13 -6.20 3.62
C ASN A 199 -12.74 -6.60 4.16
N LEU A 200 -11.70 -6.47 3.31
CA LEU A 200 -10.29 -6.75 3.63
C LEU A 200 -10.01 -8.23 4.00
N LYS A 201 -10.85 -9.16 3.55
CA LYS A 201 -10.66 -10.59 3.77
C LYS A 201 -9.47 -11.14 2.97
N VAL A 202 -8.88 -12.22 3.49
CA VAL A 202 -7.79 -12.92 2.82
C VAL A 202 -8.21 -13.44 1.44
N THR A 203 -7.26 -13.42 0.51
CA THR A 203 -7.39 -14.01 -0.83
C THR A 203 -6.43 -15.19 -0.99
N PRO A 204 -6.66 -16.08 -1.98
CA PRO A 204 -5.71 -17.14 -2.31
C PRO A 204 -4.31 -16.60 -2.63
N GLU A 205 -4.23 -15.46 -3.32
CA GLU A 205 -2.97 -14.81 -3.70
C GLU A 205 -2.20 -14.32 -2.48
N VAL A 206 -2.87 -13.69 -1.50
CA VAL A 206 -2.25 -13.30 -0.23
C VAL A 206 -1.76 -14.54 0.52
N SER A 207 -2.58 -15.60 0.59
CA SER A 207 -2.17 -16.84 1.25
C SER A 207 -0.90 -17.43 0.63
N SER A 208 -0.88 -17.59 -0.69
CA SER A 208 0.26 -18.13 -1.43
C SER A 208 1.50 -17.24 -1.29
N ALA A 209 1.34 -15.92 -1.37
CA ALA A 209 2.45 -14.98 -1.22
C ALA A 209 3.13 -15.11 0.14
N PHE A 210 2.36 -15.19 1.23
CA PHE A 210 2.94 -15.27 2.58
C PHE A 210 3.55 -16.64 2.89
N GLU A 211 3.05 -17.72 2.28
CA GLU A 211 3.72 -19.03 2.31
C GLU A 211 5.11 -18.94 1.63
N LEU A 212 5.19 -18.33 0.45
CA LEU A 212 6.45 -18.09 -0.24
C LEU A 212 7.39 -17.14 0.54
N ILE A 213 6.85 -16.10 1.18
CA ILE A 213 7.63 -15.18 2.04
C ILE A 213 8.26 -15.96 3.19
N LYS A 214 7.50 -16.82 3.89
CA LYS A 214 8.02 -17.66 4.97
C LYS A 214 9.15 -18.56 4.49
N GLU A 215 9.01 -19.19 3.32
CA GLU A 215 10.10 -20.00 2.74
C GLU A 215 11.37 -19.16 2.49
N THR A 216 11.23 -17.89 2.07
CA THR A 216 12.40 -17.03 1.77
C THR A 216 13.26 -16.70 3.00
N GLU A 217 12.72 -16.83 4.21
CA GLU A 217 13.42 -16.56 5.47
C GLU A 217 14.47 -17.63 5.79
N ALA A 218 14.30 -18.85 5.27
CA ALA A 218 15.23 -19.97 5.45
C ALA A 218 16.17 -20.18 4.24
N LEU A 219 15.97 -19.44 3.14
CA LEU A 219 16.70 -19.61 1.89
C LEU A 219 17.75 -18.51 1.68
N THR A 220 18.74 -18.79 0.83
CA THR A 220 19.73 -17.82 0.35
C THR A 220 19.94 -17.96 -1.16
N GLY A 221 20.72 -17.05 -1.76
CA GLY A 221 21.11 -17.14 -3.17
C GLY A 221 19.95 -17.14 -4.17
N GLU A 222 20.10 -17.92 -5.23
CA GLU A 222 19.18 -17.96 -6.37
C GLU A 222 17.80 -18.56 -6.00
N GLU A 223 17.76 -19.56 -5.13
CA GLU A 223 16.48 -20.15 -4.68
C GLU A 223 15.64 -19.14 -3.88
N ARG A 224 16.30 -18.35 -3.02
CA ARG A 224 15.63 -17.23 -2.35
C ARG A 224 15.12 -16.21 -3.37
N ALA A 225 15.94 -15.83 -4.35
CA ALA A 225 15.58 -14.86 -5.37
C ALA A 225 14.36 -15.31 -6.19
N LYS A 226 14.29 -16.58 -6.59
CA LYS A 226 13.13 -17.17 -7.27
C LYS A 226 11.86 -17.08 -6.42
N LYS A 227 11.94 -17.42 -5.13
CA LYS A 227 10.79 -17.37 -4.22
C LYS A 227 10.33 -15.94 -3.92
N GLN A 228 11.27 -15.00 -3.79
CA GLN A 228 11.00 -13.56 -3.69
C GLN A 228 10.25 -13.03 -4.92
N TYR A 229 10.66 -13.45 -6.12
CA TYR A 229 9.99 -13.04 -7.35
C TYR A 229 8.57 -13.63 -7.44
N LYS A 230 8.40 -14.92 -7.11
CA LYS A 230 7.08 -15.56 -7.07
C LYS A 230 6.15 -14.91 -6.05
N SER A 231 6.64 -14.60 -4.85
CA SER A 231 5.81 -13.92 -3.84
C SER A 231 5.44 -12.51 -4.29
N LEU A 232 6.34 -11.81 -4.99
CA LEU A 232 6.06 -10.51 -5.58
C LEU A 232 4.92 -10.58 -6.59
N LEU A 233 4.96 -11.53 -7.54
CA LEU A 233 3.89 -11.69 -8.51
C LEU A 233 2.56 -12.08 -7.87
N ALA A 234 2.58 -12.89 -6.81
CA ALA A 234 1.36 -13.24 -6.08
C ALA A 234 0.72 -12.00 -5.41
N ILE A 235 1.50 -11.16 -4.72
CA ILE A 235 0.98 -9.91 -4.16
C ILE A 235 0.54 -8.95 -5.27
N ALA A 236 1.27 -8.85 -6.38
CA ALA A 236 0.89 -8.02 -7.50
C ALA A 236 -0.45 -8.46 -8.12
N ASN A 237 -0.72 -9.76 -8.24
CA ASN A 237 -2.03 -10.26 -8.68
C ASN A 237 -3.15 -9.83 -7.73
N HIS A 238 -2.93 -9.96 -6.42
CA HIS A 238 -3.90 -9.49 -5.42
C HIS A 238 -4.17 -7.98 -5.54
N GLU A 239 -3.11 -7.18 -5.55
CA GLU A 239 -3.18 -5.73 -5.74
C GLU A 239 -3.96 -5.38 -7.00
N GLN A 240 -3.56 -5.94 -8.14
CA GLN A 240 -4.03 -5.48 -9.44
C GLN A 240 -5.44 -5.98 -9.77
N LEU A 241 -5.79 -7.21 -9.39
CA LEU A 241 -7.06 -7.85 -9.77
C LEU A 241 -8.10 -7.81 -8.65
N ASN A 242 -7.70 -8.03 -7.40
CA ASN A 242 -8.64 -8.11 -6.28
C ASN A 242 -8.90 -6.75 -5.62
N ILE A 243 -7.98 -5.79 -5.76
CA ILE A 243 -8.08 -4.46 -5.15
C ILE A 243 -8.29 -3.38 -6.22
N LEU A 244 -7.26 -3.05 -7.01
CA LEU A 244 -7.27 -1.90 -7.91
C LEU A 244 -8.27 -2.05 -9.06
N GLN A 245 -8.46 -3.26 -9.62
CA GLN A 245 -9.47 -3.46 -10.66
C GLN A 245 -10.86 -3.04 -10.18
N LYS A 246 -11.22 -3.44 -8.95
CA LYS A 246 -12.54 -3.20 -8.37
C LYS A 246 -12.70 -1.76 -7.88
N LEU A 247 -11.65 -1.16 -7.34
CA LEU A 247 -11.71 0.20 -6.80
C LEU A 247 -11.69 1.28 -7.88
N ILE A 248 -10.86 1.13 -8.91
CA ILE A 248 -10.56 2.23 -9.84
C ILE A 248 -10.66 1.83 -11.31
N TYR A 249 -10.18 0.66 -11.74
CA TYR A 249 -10.11 0.38 -13.19
C TYR A 249 -11.45 -0.04 -13.81
N ASN A 250 -12.41 -0.52 -13.03
CA ASN A 250 -13.77 -0.76 -13.50
C ASN A 250 -14.60 0.53 -13.66
N ASP A 251 -14.14 1.64 -13.09
CA ASP A 251 -14.85 2.92 -13.19
C ASP A 251 -14.68 3.54 -14.57
N TRP A 252 -15.78 3.67 -15.31
CA TRP A 252 -15.78 4.18 -16.68
C TRP A 252 -15.19 5.60 -16.78
N SER A 253 -15.45 6.46 -15.81
CA SER A 253 -14.93 7.84 -15.82
C SER A 253 -13.40 7.86 -15.65
N PHE A 254 -12.87 6.98 -14.80
CA PHE A 254 -11.44 6.78 -14.64
C PHE A 254 -10.79 6.20 -15.90
N GLN A 255 -11.44 5.24 -16.57
CA GLN A 255 -10.98 4.72 -17.87
C GLN A 255 -10.84 5.84 -18.92
N LYS A 256 -11.82 6.75 -18.99
CA LYS A 256 -11.77 7.91 -19.89
C LYS A 256 -10.62 8.86 -19.55
N THR A 257 -10.34 9.09 -18.27
CA THR A 257 -9.17 9.86 -17.85
C THR A 257 -7.86 9.20 -18.30
N LEU A 258 -7.74 7.88 -18.19
CA LEU A 258 -6.55 7.14 -18.65
C LEU A 258 -6.38 7.19 -20.17
N ASP A 259 -7.47 7.09 -20.94
CA ASP A 259 -7.44 7.23 -22.40
C ASP A 259 -7.03 8.66 -22.80
N ALA A 260 -7.56 9.69 -22.12
CA ALA A 260 -7.17 11.08 -22.36
C ALA A 260 -5.70 11.35 -21.99
N GLN A 261 -5.22 10.77 -20.88
CA GLN A 261 -3.81 10.86 -20.49
C GLN A 261 -2.91 10.23 -21.57
N LYS A 262 -3.25 9.03 -22.07
CA LYS A 262 -2.50 8.37 -23.14
C LYS A 262 -2.34 9.25 -24.38
N LEU A 263 -3.39 9.97 -24.78
CA LEU A 263 -3.34 10.88 -25.93
C LEU A 263 -2.46 12.12 -25.71
N ALA A 264 -2.21 12.48 -24.45
CA ALA A 264 -1.39 13.63 -24.06
C ALA A 264 0.03 13.24 -23.61
N GLU A 265 0.38 11.95 -23.63
CA GLU A 265 1.74 11.49 -23.31
C GLU A 265 2.77 12.12 -24.25
N GLY A 266 3.88 12.62 -23.69
CA GLY A 266 4.92 13.34 -24.44
C GLY A 266 4.69 14.84 -24.54
N ALA A 267 3.53 15.36 -24.12
CA ALA A 267 3.39 16.79 -23.88
C ALA A 267 4.18 17.21 -22.63
N PRO A 268 4.72 18.45 -22.58
CA PRO A 268 5.43 18.93 -21.40
C PRO A 268 4.60 18.75 -20.13
N LEU A 269 5.24 18.22 -19.08
CA LEU A 269 4.68 18.02 -17.74
C LEU A 269 3.66 16.87 -17.60
N VAL A 270 3.19 16.22 -18.68
CA VAL A 270 2.27 15.08 -18.57
C VAL A 270 3.05 13.82 -18.17
N PRO A 271 2.71 13.15 -17.05
CA PRO A 271 3.44 11.96 -16.63
C PRO A 271 3.20 10.79 -17.58
N LEU A 272 4.31 10.16 -17.99
CA LEU A 272 4.28 8.92 -18.77
C LEU A 272 3.73 7.76 -17.94
N ARG A 273 3.00 6.84 -18.58
CA ARG A 273 2.63 5.54 -17.98
C ARG A 273 3.88 4.66 -17.84
N SER A 274 4.66 4.91 -16.79
CA SER A 274 5.94 4.27 -16.55
C SER A 274 6.21 4.00 -15.08
N ALA A 275 7.04 2.99 -14.83
CA ALA A 275 7.68 2.75 -13.54
C ALA A 275 9.16 3.13 -13.63
N ALA A 276 9.55 4.19 -12.92
CA ALA A 276 10.93 4.64 -12.81
C ALA A 276 11.54 4.16 -11.49
N PHE A 277 12.67 3.45 -11.58
CA PHE A 277 13.43 2.86 -10.47
C PHE A 277 14.43 3.88 -9.88
N SER A 278 13.91 5.03 -9.47
CA SER A 278 14.61 6.08 -8.73
C SER A 278 13.64 6.88 -7.87
N THR A 279 14.18 7.81 -7.08
CA THR A 279 13.45 8.85 -6.35
C THR A 279 12.85 9.92 -7.27
N LEU A 280 13.34 10.06 -8.50
CA LEU A 280 12.84 11.04 -9.48
C LEU A 280 11.53 10.56 -10.14
N CYS A 281 10.67 11.49 -10.52
CA CYS A 281 9.38 11.18 -11.15
C CYS A 281 9.51 10.67 -12.59
N ASP A 282 10.51 11.16 -13.31
CA ASP A 282 10.82 10.73 -14.67
C ASP A 282 12.34 10.51 -14.82
N LEU A 283 12.70 9.63 -15.74
CA LEU A 283 14.07 9.25 -16.07
C LEU A 283 14.16 9.01 -17.58
N ASP A 284 15.15 9.61 -18.22
CA ASP A 284 15.44 9.31 -19.62
C ASP A 284 16.17 7.97 -19.81
N ASP A 285 16.80 7.44 -18.75
CA ASP A 285 17.53 6.17 -18.79
C ASP A 285 16.57 4.96 -18.93
N PRO A 286 16.57 4.26 -20.09
CA PRO A 286 15.70 3.10 -20.31
C PRO A 286 16.08 1.87 -19.47
N ASP A 287 17.30 1.81 -18.91
CA ASP A 287 17.69 0.73 -17.99
C ASP A 287 17.01 0.85 -16.63
N LEU A 288 16.61 2.07 -16.25
CA LEU A 288 16.01 2.40 -14.96
C LEU A 288 14.53 2.75 -15.06
N ARG A 289 13.90 2.53 -16.22
CA ARG A 289 12.48 2.79 -16.45
C ARG A 289 11.84 1.69 -17.27
N GLU A 290 10.58 1.38 -17.00
CA GLU A 290 9.74 0.56 -17.87
C GLU A 290 8.46 1.34 -18.21
N GLN A 291 8.12 1.46 -19.50
CA GLN A 291 7.00 2.28 -19.98
C GLN A 291 5.99 1.43 -20.76
N MET A 292 4.71 1.71 -20.57
CA MET A 292 3.63 1.09 -21.33
C MET A 292 3.40 1.87 -22.63
N HIS A 293 3.98 1.40 -23.73
CA HIS A 293 3.76 2.00 -25.05
C HIS A 293 2.35 1.68 -25.57
N ASP A 294 1.99 0.40 -25.59
CA ASP A 294 0.71 -0.09 -26.13
C ASP A 294 -0.23 -0.65 -25.06
N GLY A 295 -1.51 -0.78 -25.43
CA GLY A 295 -2.56 -1.30 -24.56
C GLY A 295 -3.23 -0.24 -23.66
N LYS A 296 -4.14 -0.74 -22.83
CA LYS A 296 -5.04 0.01 -21.95
C LYS A 296 -4.83 -0.43 -20.50
N LEU A 297 -4.44 0.52 -19.64
CA LEU A 297 -4.17 0.24 -18.23
C LEU A 297 -5.38 -0.33 -17.47
N TYR A 298 -6.60 0.00 -17.87
CA TYR A 298 -7.79 -0.54 -17.21
C TYR A 298 -8.14 -1.98 -17.62
N HIS A 299 -7.56 -2.48 -18.71
CA HIS A 299 -7.76 -3.86 -19.14
C HIS A 299 -6.84 -4.79 -18.35
N ALA A 300 -7.43 -5.68 -17.54
CA ALA A 300 -6.72 -6.49 -16.56
C ALA A 300 -5.52 -7.25 -17.16
N GLN A 301 -5.72 -8.01 -18.25
CA GLN A 301 -4.64 -8.80 -18.86
C GLN A 301 -3.47 -7.92 -19.34
N GLN A 302 -3.76 -6.91 -20.18
CA GLN A 302 -2.75 -5.99 -20.71
C GLN A 302 -1.99 -5.25 -19.60
N ARG A 303 -2.68 -4.88 -18.51
CA ARG A 303 -2.03 -4.29 -17.34
C ARG A 303 -1.14 -5.30 -16.64
N MET A 304 -1.60 -6.54 -16.43
CA MET A 304 -0.79 -7.57 -15.81
C MET A 304 0.47 -7.90 -16.63
N ASP A 305 0.37 -7.95 -17.97
CA ASP A 305 1.54 -8.14 -18.83
C ASP A 305 2.57 -7.01 -18.64
N PHE A 306 2.10 -5.77 -18.48
CA PHE A 306 2.96 -4.63 -18.17
C PHE A 306 3.56 -4.72 -16.75
N ILE A 307 2.78 -5.12 -15.75
CA ILE A 307 3.24 -5.30 -14.38
C ILE A 307 4.31 -6.40 -14.28
N VAL A 308 4.18 -7.48 -15.05
CA VAL A 308 5.21 -8.53 -15.15
C VAL A 308 6.52 -7.97 -15.73
N LYS A 309 6.46 -7.15 -16.80
CA LYS A 309 7.67 -6.49 -17.34
C LYS A 309 8.35 -5.59 -16.31
N ILE A 310 7.57 -4.83 -15.54
CA ILE A 310 8.08 -4.00 -14.44
C ILE A 310 8.75 -4.90 -13.38
N ALA A 311 8.11 -6.01 -12.99
CA ALA A 311 8.65 -6.95 -12.01
C ALA A 311 9.94 -7.60 -12.49
N ASP A 312 10.03 -7.98 -13.78
CA ASP A 312 11.22 -8.54 -14.41
C ASP A 312 12.37 -7.53 -14.40
N LYS A 313 12.11 -6.28 -14.80
CA LYS A 313 13.12 -5.22 -14.77
C LYS A 313 13.61 -4.96 -13.35
N TYR A 314 12.68 -4.82 -12.39
CA TYR A 314 13.02 -4.68 -10.98
C TYR A 314 13.88 -5.85 -10.49
N HIS A 315 13.49 -7.08 -10.77
CA HIS A 315 14.23 -8.27 -10.35
C HIS A 315 15.64 -8.31 -10.95
N ASN A 316 15.78 -7.97 -12.22
CA ASN A 316 17.08 -7.85 -12.89
C ASN A 316 17.95 -6.75 -12.26
N LEU A 317 17.38 -5.58 -11.97
CA LEU A 317 18.09 -4.46 -11.33
C LEU A 317 18.52 -4.79 -9.90
N MET A 318 17.69 -5.48 -9.13
CA MET A 318 18.04 -5.93 -7.78
C MET A 318 19.19 -6.95 -7.77
N ARG A 319 19.43 -7.65 -8.89
CA ARG A 319 20.57 -8.57 -9.06
C ARG A 319 21.82 -7.85 -9.58
N LYS A 320 21.68 -6.98 -10.58
CA LYS A 320 22.81 -6.33 -11.28
C LYS A 320 23.25 -5.01 -10.64
N LYS A 321 22.31 -4.22 -10.13
CA LYS A 321 22.51 -2.86 -9.58
C LYS A 321 21.99 -2.77 -8.13
N LYS A 322 22.18 -3.84 -7.32
CA LYS A 322 21.61 -3.97 -5.98
C LYS A 322 21.87 -2.76 -5.07
N SER A 323 23.12 -2.29 -5.01
CA SER A 323 23.49 -1.16 -4.14
C SER A 323 22.75 0.13 -4.52
N TYR A 324 22.58 0.37 -5.83
CA TYR A 324 21.81 1.51 -6.32
C TYR A 324 20.33 1.35 -5.92
N MET A 325 19.73 0.20 -6.21
CA MET A 325 18.31 -0.03 -5.91
C MET A 325 18.00 0.06 -4.41
N GLU A 326 18.82 -0.55 -3.56
CA GLU A 326 18.66 -0.45 -2.10
C GLU A 326 18.92 0.99 -1.60
N GLY A 327 19.80 1.74 -2.27
CA GLY A 327 20.02 3.17 -2.01
C GLY A 327 18.78 4.02 -2.31
N GLU A 328 18.17 3.83 -3.48
CA GLU A 328 16.93 4.53 -3.85
C GLU A 328 15.77 4.16 -2.90
N ILE A 329 15.63 2.87 -2.56
CA ILE A 329 14.63 2.41 -1.58
C ILE A 329 14.90 3.06 -0.21
N ALA A 330 16.16 3.17 0.23
CA ALA A 330 16.51 3.83 1.48
C ALA A 330 16.17 5.33 1.48
N SER A 331 16.39 6.02 0.36
CA SER A 331 15.98 7.42 0.18
C SER A 331 14.46 7.55 0.26
N ILE A 332 13.70 6.71 -0.44
CA ILE A 332 12.22 6.70 -0.38
C ILE A 332 11.72 6.40 1.04
N ALA A 333 12.39 5.49 1.77
CA ALA A 333 12.01 5.14 3.15
C ALA A 333 11.98 6.35 4.10
N SER A 334 12.78 7.39 3.83
CA SER A 334 12.79 8.63 4.63
C SER A 334 11.47 9.42 4.52
N TRP A 335 10.65 9.17 3.50
CA TRP A 335 9.41 9.92 3.25
C TRP A 335 8.23 9.49 4.12
N LYS A 336 8.36 8.42 4.91
CA LYS A 336 7.24 7.86 5.70
C LYS A 336 6.62 8.81 6.72
N ASN A 337 7.30 9.90 7.06
CA ASN A 337 6.86 10.93 8.00
C ASN A 337 6.75 12.33 7.39
N ILE A 338 6.81 12.47 6.05
CA ILE A 338 6.74 13.79 5.39
C ILE A 338 5.39 14.46 5.68
N GLU A 339 5.38 15.78 5.90
CA GLU A 339 4.16 16.55 6.22
C GLU A 339 3.70 17.41 5.04
#